data_AF-A0A663MJC1-F1
#
_entry.id   AF-A0A663MJC1-F1
#
_cell.length_a   1.000
_cell.length_b   1.000
_cell.length_c   1.000
_cell.angle_alpha   90.00
_cell.angle_beta   90.00
_cell.angle_gamma   90.00
#
_symmetry.space_group_name_H-M   'P 1'
#
loop_
_entity.id
_entity.type
_entity.pdbx_description
1 polymer ?
#
loop_
_entity_poly.entity_id
_entity_poly.type
_entity_poly.pdbx_seq_one_letter_code
_entity_poly.pdbx_strand_id
1 'polypeptide(L)' 'MIDLGTGNNNKINWAMEDKQEMIDIIETVYRGARKGRGLVVSPKDYSTKYRY' A
#
# COMPACT_ATOMS: atom_id res chain seq x y z
N MET A 1 8.99 -2.66 -0.06
CA MET A 1 8.31 -1.58 0.70
C MET A 1 7.18 -1.01 -0.16
N ILE A 2 6.13 -0.49 0.44
CA ILE A 2 5.00 0.13 -0.29
C ILE A 2 4.71 1.52 0.29
N ASP A 3 4.60 2.52 -0.57
CA ASP A 3 4.17 3.87 -0.21
C ASP A 3 2.64 3.95 -0.24
N LEU A 4 2.06 4.22 0.93
CA LEU A 4 0.63 4.32 1.16
C LEU A 4 0.22 5.75 1.57
N GLY A 5 1.14 6.71 1.57
CA GLY A 5 0.87 8.08 2.02
C GLY A 5 0.72 8.24 3.54
N THR A 6 1.00 7.21 4.33
CA THR A 6 0.91 7.21 5.80
C THR A 6 2.21 7.62 6.50
N GLY A 7 3.30 7.82 5.74
CA GLY A 7 4.63 8.09 6.26
C GLY A 7 5.40 6.84 6.74
N ASN A 8 4.78 5.67 6.80
CA ASN A 8 5.44 4.40 7.10
C ASN A 8 5.27 3.39 5.95
N ASN A 9 6.34 3.19 5.19
CA ASN A 9 6.31 2.37 3.98
C ASN A 9 6.71 0.90 4.21
N ASN A 10 7.01 0.54 5.47
CA ASN A 10 7.52 -0.78 5.84
C ASN A 10 6.41 -1.76 6.19
N LYS A 11 5.27 -1.28 6.71
CA LYS A 11 4.17 -2.12 7.17
C LYS A 11 2.83 -1.38 7.13
N ILE A 12 1.76 -2.13 6.91
CA ILE A 12 0.38 -1.70 7.13
C ILE A 12 0.05 -2.00 8.59
N ASN A 13 -0.32 -0.99 9.36
CA ASN A 13 -0.57 -1.11 10.81
C ASN A 13 -2.02 -0.81 11.21
N TRP A 14 -2.94 -0.84 10.26
CA TRP A 14 -4.37 -0.65 10.48
C TRP A 14 -5.21 -1.77 9.87
N ALA A 15 -6.44 -1.90 10.36
CA ALA A 15 -7.42 -2.80 9.77
C ALA A 15 -7.91 -2.24 8.43
N MET A 16 -7.80 -3.05 7.37
CA MET A 16 -8.42 -2.77 6.09
C MET A 16 -9.79 -3.44 6.02
N GLU A 17 -10.82 -2.67 5.69
CA GLU A 17 -12.20 -3.16 5.61
C GLU A 17 -12.53 -3.72 4.22
N ASP A 18 -11.97 -3.12 3.18
CA ASP A 18 -12.20 -3.54 1.80
C ASP A 18 -11.22 -4.64 1.38
N LYS A 19 -11.77 -5.79 1.01
CA LYS A 19 -11.01 -6.94 0.52
C LYS A 19 -10.37 -6.66 -0.84
N GLN A 20 -11.00 -5.84 -1.68
CA GLN A 20 -10.45 -5.50 -3.00
C GLN A 20 -9.21 -4.61 -2.86
N GLU A 21 -9.23 -3.65 -1.93
CA GLU A 21 -8.05 -2.82 -1.63
C GLU A 21 -6.84 -3.69 -1.24
N MET A 22 -7.05 -4.76 -0.48
CA MET A 22 -5.97 -5.68 -0.10
C MET A 22 -5.42 -6.44 -1.31
N ILE A 23 -6.28 -6.91 -2.21
CA ILE A 23 -5.87 -7.61 -3.43
C ILE A 23 -5.03 -6.67 -4.32
N ASP A 24 -5.49 -5.44 -4.52
CA ASP A 24 -4.82 -4.45 -5.37
C ASP A 24 -3.43 -4.07 -4.82
N ILE A 25 -3.30 -3.97 -3.49
CA ILE A 25 -2.01 -3.74 -2.81
C ILE A 25 -1.06 -4.92 -3.06
N ILE A 26 -1.52 -6.16 -2.85
CA ILE A 26 -0.71 -7.36 -3.06
C ILE A 26 -0.23 -7.44 -4.51
N GLU A 27 -1.14 -7.19 -5.47
CA GLU A 27 -0.81 -7.20 -6.89
C GLU A 27 0.25 -6.13 -7.24
N THR A 28 0.10 -4.93 -6.71
CA THR A 28 1.04 -3.81 -6.92
C THR A 28 2.44 -4.15 -6.38
N VAL A 29 2.51 -4.72 -5.17
CA VAL A 29 3.76 -5.20 -4.58
C VAL A 29 4.38 -6.30 -5.43
N TYR A 30 3.59 -7.30 -5.84
CA TYR A 30 4.07 -8.41 -6.65
C TYR A 30 4.65 -7.93 -7.99
N ARG A 31 3.92 -7.08 -8.72
CA ARG A 31 4.36 -6.52 -10.01
C ARG A 31 5.64 -5.68 -9.88
N GLY A 32 5.76 -4.88 -8.83
CA GLY A 32 6.95 -4.07 -8.61
C GLY A 32 8.15 -4.87 -8.10
N ALA A 33 7.94 -5.82 -7.20
CA ALA A 33 8.97 -6.72 -6.70
C ALA A 33 9.55 -7.59 -7.83
N ARG A 34 8.71 -8.11 -8.73
CA ARG A 34 9.18 -8.82 -9.94
C ARG A 34 10.09 -8.00 -10.85
N LYS A 35 9.97 -6.67 -10.80
CA LYS A 35 10.84 -5.73 -11.54
C LYS A 35 12.05 -5.27 -10.73
N GLY A 36 12.29 -5.85 -9.54
CA GLY A 36 13.41 -5.49 -8.67
C GLY A 36 13.24 -4.15 -7.92
N ARG A 37 12.03 -3.60 -7.84
CA ARG A 37 11.80 -2.33 -7.13
C ARG A 37 11.74 -2.57 -5.61
N GLY A 38 12.60 -1.87 -4.87
CA GLY A 38 12.60 -1.91 -3.39
C GLY A 38 11.42 -1.16 -2.75
N LEU A 39 10.85 -0.19 -3.46
CA LEU A 39 9.68 0.60 -3.07
C LEU A 39 8.67 0.61 -4.22
N VAL A 40 7.41 0.32 -3.93
CA VAL A 40 6.28 0.45 -4.85
C VAL A 40 5.31 1.49 -4.32
N VAL A 41 4.56 2.16 -5.20
CA VAL A 41 3.56 3.16 -4.79
C VAL A 41 2.19 2.53 -4.92
N SER A 42 1.37 2.66 -3.88
CA SER A 42 -0.02 2.20 -3.90
C SER A 42 -0.85 2.96 -4.95
N PRO A 43 -1.80 2.31 -5.63
CA PRO A 43 -2.74 2.98 -6.52
C PRO A 43 -3.70 3.92 -5.77
N LYS A 44 -3.83 3.77 -4.45
CA LYS A 44 -4.68 4.60 -3.58
C LYS A 44 -3.87 5.25 -2.47
N ASP A 45 -4.17 6.51 -2.19
CA ASP A 45 -3.60 7.26 -1.07
C ASP A 45 -4.43 7.01 0.21
N TYR A 46 -3.74 6.66 1.30
CA TYR A 46 -4.34 6.43 2.62
C TYR A 46 -4.05 7.58 3.60
N SER A 47 -3.44 8.68 3.14
CA SER A 47 -3.08 9.85 3.95
C SER A 47 -4.26 10.54 4.66
N THR A 48 -5.47 10.42 4.11
CA THR A 48 -6.69 11.08 4.60
C THR A 48 -7.59 10.17 5.44
N LYS A 49 -7.34 8.86 5.48
CA LYS A 49 -8.22 7.88 6.13
C LYS A 49 -8.28 8.06 7.66
N TYR A 50 -7.37 8.85 8.25
CA TYR A 50 -7.32 9.23 9.67
C TYR A 50 -7.42 10.74 9.92
N ARG A 51 -7.82 11.54 8.92
CA ARG A 51 -7.84 13.02 9.05
C ARG A 51 -9.18 13.62 9.46
N TYR A 52 -10.16 12.82 9.89
CA TYR A 52 -11.43 13.31 10.43
C TYR A 52 -11.88 12.48 11.63
#